data_AF-A0A956Z0L9-F1
#
_entry.id   AF-A0A956Z0L9-F1
#
_cell.length_a   1.000
_cell.length_b   1.000
_cell.length_c   1.000
_cell.angle_alpha   90.00
_cell.angle_beta   90.00
_cell.angle_gamma   90.00
#
_symmetry.space_group_name_H-M   'P 1'
#
loop_
_entity.id
_entity.type
_entity.pdbx_description
1 polymer ?
#
loop_
_entity_poly.entity_id
_entity_poly.type
_entity_poly.pdbx_seq_one_letter_code
_entity_poly.pdbx_strand_id
1 'polypeptide(L)'
;MSSVSTTIKSIQDIMRKDVGVDGDAQRIGQLVWMFFLKIFDDREKEPEELEVGYQSPIPEGLRWRDWAADDEGITGDELLDFVNNRLFPTLKELNNGPRSIVVRGVFEDAYQYMKSGHLMRQVINKINAIDFNRRKDIHLFGDIYEQILRDLQSA
;
A
#
# COMPACT_ATOMS: atom_id res chain seq x y z
N MET A 1 -14.78 -2.89 19.63
CA MET A 1 -13.79 -2.27 18.72
C MET A 1 -13.82 -3.05 17.42
N SER A 2 -13.94 -2.40 16.27
CA SER A 2 -13.94 -3.08 14.97
C SER A 2 -12.59 -3.79 14.75
N SER A 3 -12.59 -4.98 14.16
CA SER A 3 -11.39 -5.78 13.85
C SER A 3 -10.31 -4.99 13.11
N VAL A 4 -10.73 -4.03 12.29
CA VAL A 4 -9.85 -3.17 11.50
C VAL A 4 -9.12 -2.13 12.37
N SER A 5 -9.77 -1.51 13.36
CA SER A 5 -9.08 -0.56 14.26
C SER A 5 -7.93 -1.22 15.03
N THR A 6 -8.14 -2.48 15.46
CA THR A 6 -7.10 -3.31 16.06
C THR A 6 -5.99 -3.64 15.07
N THR A 7 -6.33 -3.89 13.81
CA THR A 7 -5.36 -4.16 12.74
C THR A 7 -4.48 -2.94 12.47
N ILE A 8 -5.06 -1.74 12.36
CA ILE A 8 -4.31 -0.49 12.15
C ILE A 8 -3.36 -0.22 13.32
N LYS A 9 -3.82 -0.36 14.56
CA LYS A 9 -2.93 -0.21 15.73
C LYS A 9 -1.77 -1.20 15.68
N SER A 10 -2.04 -2.46 15.33
CA SER A 10 -0.99 -3.45 15.15
C SER A 10 0.00 -3.08 14.04
N ILE A 11 -0.47 -2.48 12.93
CA ILE A 11 0.42 -2.00 11.86
C ILE A 11 1.30 -0.85 12.38
N GLN A 12 0.71 0.13 13.06
CA GLN A 12 1.46 1.25 13.64
C GLN A 12 2.52 0.77 14.65
N ASP A 13 2.18 -0.23 15.48
CA ASP A 13 3.11 -0.83 16.44
C ASP A 13 4.27 -1.57 15.76
N ILE A 14 4.05 -2.17 14.58
CA ILE A 14 5.13 -2.74 13.77
C ILE A 14 6.02 -1.61 13.23
N MET A 15 5.42 -0.57 12.65
CA MET A 15 6.16 0.54 12.05
C MET A 15 7.01 1.32 13.07
N ARG A 16 6.56 1.45 14.33
CA ARG A 16 7.34 2.08 15.41
C ARG A 16 8.65 1.37 15.73
N LYS A 17 8.81 0.10 15.32
CA LYS A 17 10.05 -0.66 15.49
C LYS A 17 11.06 -0.39 14.37
N ASP A 18 10.64 0.24 13.29
CA ASP A 18 11.48 0.52 12.13
C ASP A 18 12.19 1.87 12.30
N VAL A 19 13.52 1.85 12.29
CA VAL A 19 14.37 3.05 12.46
C VAL A 19 14.23 4.06 11.33
N GLY A 20 13.68 3.66 10.19
CA GLY A 20 13.41 4.54 9.06
C GLY A 20 12.16 5.39 9.20
N VAL A 21 11.29 5.08 10.18
CA VAL A 21 9.97 5.68 10.32
C VAL A 21 9.81 6.32 11.70
N ASP A 22 10.38 7.50 11.83
CA ASP A 22 10.49 8.25 13.09
C ASP A 22 9.20 9.03 13.43
N GLY A 23 8.54 9.60 12.42
CA GLY A 23 7.34 10.45 12.60
C GLY A 23 6.01 9.85 12.12
N ASP A 24 4.90 10.38 12.60
CA ASP A 24 3.55 9.98 12.14
C ASP A 24 3.38 10.25 10.64
N ALA A 25 3.89 11.38 10.14
CA ALA A 25 3.89 11.69 8.71
C ALA A 25 4.53 10.58 7.85
N GLN A 26 5.66 10.01 8.31
CA GLN A 26 6.34 8.93 7.60
C GLN A 26 5.56 7.62 7.69
N ARG A 27 5.02 7.28 8.87
CA ARG A 27 4.14 6.11 9.05
C ARG A 27 2.93 6.18 8.11
N ILE A 28 2.29 7.34 8.09
CA ILE A 28 1.16 7.66 7.22
C ILE A 28 1.56 7.49 5.76
N GLY A 29 2.68 8.09 5.33
CA GLY A 29 3.18 7.94 3.97
C GLY A 29 3.37 6.47 3.57
N GLN A 30 3.91 5.63 4.48
CA GLN A 30 4.05 4.18 4.21
C GLN A 30 2.71 3.47 4.07
N LEU A 31 1.74 3.80 4.92
CA LEU A 31 0.40 3.22 4.83
C LEU A 31 -0.31 3.61 3.53
N VAL A 32 -0.22 4.87 3.14
CA VAL A 32 -0.95 5.41 1.99
C VAL A 32 -0.60 4.66 0.70
N TRP A 33 0.69 4.48 0.38
CA TRP A 33 1.07 3.81 -0.86
C TRP A 33 0.77 2.30 -0.82
N MET A 34 0.95 1.64 0.33
CA MET A 34 0.66 0.20 0.45
C MET A 34 -0.84 -0.07 0.33
N PHE A 35 -1.67 0.73 1.02
CA PHE A 35 -3.12 0.61 0.89
C PHE A 35 -3.60 0.95 -0.50
N PHE A 36 -3.04 1.99 -1.13
CA PHE A 36 -3.36 2.33 -2.50
C PHE A 36 -3.15 1.12 -3.42
N LEU A 37 -1.98 0.47 -3.39
CA LEU A 37 -1.71 -0.70 -4.22
C LEU A 37 -2.65 -1.88 -3.93
N LYS A 38 -2.91 -2.19 -2.65
CA LYS A 38 -3.83 -3.27 -2.27
C LYS A 38 -5.25 -3.03 -2.79
N ILE A 39 -5.77 -1.82 -2.55
CA ILE A 39 -7.12 -1.43 -2.94
C ILE A 39 -7.23 -1.37 -4.46
N PHE A 40 -6.20 -0.86 -5.13
CA PHE A 40 -6.14 -0.81 -6.58
C PHE A 40 -6.25 -2.23 -7.15
N ASP A 41 -5.35 -3.14 -6.75
CA ASP A 41 -5.34 -4.54 -7.21
C ASP A 41 -6.66 -5.28 -6.96
N ASP A 42 -7.31 -5.06 -5.81
CA ASP A 42 -8.62 -5.65 -5.53
C ASP A 42 -9.71 -5.11 -6.46
N ARG A 43 -9.66 -3.81 -6.78
CA ARG A 43 -10.62 -3.19 -7.69
C ARG A 43 -10.39 -3.50 -9.15
N GLU A 44 -9.18 -3.90 -9.54
CA GLU A 44 -8.90 -4.32 -10.91
C GLU A 44 -9.56 -5.65 -11.27
N LYS A 45 -9.89 -6.50 -10.28
CA LYS A 45 -10.54 -7.81 -10.52
C LYS A 45 -11.87 -7.68 -11.25
N GLU A 46 -12.69 -6.68 -10.89
CA GLU A 46 -13.99 -6.46 -11.52
C GLU A 46 -13.89 -6.12 -13.02
N PRO A 47 -13.15 -5.09 -13.46
CA PRO A 47 -13.00 -4.81 -14.87
C PRO A 47 -12.14 -5.85 -15.61
N GLU A 48 -11.20 -6.54 -14.96
CA GLU A 48 -10.52 -7.71 -15.56
C GLU A 48 -11.50 -8.83 -15.95
N GLU A 49 -12.57 -9.02 -15.16
CA GLU A 49 -13.60 -10.02 -15.42
C GLU A 49 -14.70 -9.53 -16.38
N LEU A 50 -15.06 -8.24 -16.32
CA LEU A 50 -16.23 -7.69 -17.02
C LEU A 50 -15.91 -6.94 -18.32
N GLU A 51 -14.71 -6.34 -18.44
CA GLU A 51 -14.34 -5.49 -19.57
C GLU A 51 -13.41 -6.24 -20.55
N VAL A 52 -13.90 -6.52 -21.76
CA VAL A 52 -13.08 -7.15 -22.81
C VAL A 52 -11.94 -6.22 -23.21
N GLY A 53 -10.70 -6.70 -23.10
CA GLY A 53 -9.51 -5.94 -23.47
C GLY A 53 -9.02 -4.98 -22.39
N TYR A 54 -9.50 -5.10 -21.15
CA TYR A 54 -8.91 -4.41 -20.01
C TYR A 54 -7.42 -4.69 -19.90
N GLN A 55 -6.64 -3.64 -19.65
CA GLN A 55 -5.22 -3.74 -19.31
C GLN A 55 -4.96 -2.94 -18.04
N SER A 56 -4.31 -3.59 -17.07
CA SER A 56 -3.86 -2.92 -15.86
C SER A 56 -2.84 -1.83 -16.22
N PRO A 57 -2.93 -0.62 -15.63
CA PRO A 57 -1.87 0.37 -15.76
C PRO A 57 -0.62 0.01 -14.95
N ILE A 58 -0.69 -0.96 -14.03
CA ILE A 58 0.45 -1.46 -13.27
C ILE A 58 1.01 -2.68 -14.00
N PRO A 59 2.30 -2.67 -14.38
CA PRO A 59 2.93 -3.80 -15.06
C PRO A 59 2.86 -5.11 -14.25
N GLU A 60 2.83 -6.23 -14.96
CA GLU A 60 2.96 -7.56 -14.36
C GLU A 60 4.24 -7.67 -13.51
N GLY A 61 4.13 -8.33 -12.36
CA GLY A 61 5.19 -8.43 -11.37
C GLY A 61 5.26 -7.24 -10.41
N LEU A 62 4.49 -6.17 -10.64
CA LEU A 62 4.40 -4.99 -9.76
C LEU A 62 3.01 -4.83 -9.13
N ARG A 63 2.02 -5.62 -9.55
CA ARG A 63 0.68 -5.62 -8.94
C ARG A 63 0.76 -6.26 -7.55
N TRP A 64 -0.10 -5.83 -6.63
CA TRP A 64 -0.08 -6.34 -5.25
C TRP A 64 -0.14 -7.87 -5.19
N ARG A 65 -0.97 -8.48 -6.04
CA ARG A 65 -1.09 -9.95 -6.14
C ARG A 65 0.20 -10.67 -6.51
N ASP A 66 1.13 -9.99 -7.19
CA ASP A 66 2.33 -10.63 -7.75
C ASP A 66 3.48 -10.73 -6.72
N TRP A 67 3.54 -9.85 -5.71
CA TRP A 67 4.69 -9.78 -4.77
C TRP A 67 4.30 -9.69 -3.29
N ALA A 68 3.08 -9.21 -2.99
CA ALA A 68 2.64 -8.91 -1.63
C ALA A 68 1.59 -9.89 -1.10
N ALA A 69 0.78 -10.51 -1.97
CA ALA A 69 -0.35 -11.33 -1.55
C ALA A 69 0.01 -12.67 -0.88
N ASP A 70 1.18 -13.24 -1.19
CA ASP A 70 1.70 -14.40 -0.47
C ASP A 70 2.31 -13.95 0.86
N ASP A 71 1.75 -14.44 1.98
CA ASP A 71 2.22 -14.13 3.33
C ASP A 71 3.63 -14.70 3.61
N GLU A 72 4.05 -15.72 2.84
CA GLU A 72 5.40 -16.31 2.87
C GLU A 72 6.30 -15.81 1.73
N GLY A 73 5.86 -14.80 0.96
CA GLY A 73 6.61 -14.21 -0.14
C GLY A 73 7.87 -13.43 0.27
N ILE A 74 8.47 -12.72 -0.68
CA ILE A 74 9.75 -12.00 -0.51
C ILE A 74 9.80 -11.14 0.78
N THR A 75 10.93 -11.13 1.47
CA THR A 75 11.11 -10.45 2.76
C THR A 75 12.55 -9.97 2.93
N GLY A 76 12.85 -9.25 4.01
CA GLY A 76 14.20 -8.79 4.31
C GLY A 76 14.77 -7.88 3.21
N ASP A 77 16.07 -7.99 2.96
CA ASP A 77 16.76 -7.12 2.01
C ASP A 77 16.24 -7.25 0.57
N GLU A 78 15.79 -8.43 0.17
CA GLU A 78 15.18 -8.67 -1.16
C GLU A 78 13.91 -7.84 -1.36
N LEU A 79 13.05 -7.78 -0.33
CA LEU A 79 11.84 -6.97 -0.40
C LEU A 79 12.17 -5.46 -0.45
N LEU A 80 13.17 -5.02 0.31
CA LEU A 80 13.61 -3.61 0.25
C LEU A 80 14.18 -3.25 -1.11
N ASP A 81 15.02 -4.11 -1.68
CA ASP A 81 15.60 -3.92 -3.01
C ASP A 81 14.49 -3.85 -4.07
N PHE A 82 13.56 -4.81 -4.05
CA PHE A 82 12.41 -4.81 -4.95
C PHE A 82 11.61 -3.51 -4.88
N VAL A 83 11.25 -3.07 -3.66
CA VAL A 83 10.42 -1.87 -3.49
C VAL A 83 11.18 -0.61 -3.95
N ASN A 84 12.45 -0.47 -3.57
CA ASN A 84 13.24 0.73 -3.82
C ASN A 84 13.74 0.84 -5.26
N ASN A 85 14.12 -0.29 -5.87
CA ASN A 85 14.83 -0.29 -7.16
C ASN A 85 13.98 -0.77 -8.34
N ARG A 86 12.85 -1.45 -8.08
CA ARG A 86 11.88 -1.83 -9.13
C ARG A 86 10.54 -1.14 -8.98
N LEU A 87 9.85 -1.33 -7.86
CA LEU A 87 8.46 -0.90 -7.70
C LEU A 87 8.32 0.62 -7.79
N PHE A 88 8.96 1.36 -6.87
CA PHE A 88 8.84 2.82 -6.83
C PHE A 88 9.31 3.50 -8.13
N PRO A 89 10.52 3.19 -8.67
CA PRO A 89 10.97 3.81 -9.92
C PRO A 89 10.01 3.57 -11.08
N THR A 90 9.53 2.33 -11.26
CA THR A 90 8.62 2.02 -12.37
C THR A 90 7.29 2.75 -12.24
N LEU A 91 6.70 2.78 -11.03
CA LEU A 91 5.41 3.44 -10.80
C LEU A 91 5.50 4.96 -10.96
N LYS A 92 6.65 5.57 -10.64
CA LYS A 92 6.94 7.00 -10.85
C LYS A 92 7.05 7.38 -12.34
N GLU A 93 7.32 6.43 -13.23
CA GLU A 93 7.53 6.70 -14.66
C GLU A 93 6.33 6.34 -15.54
N LEU A 94 5.25 5.81 -14.96
CA LEU A 94 4.08 5.36 -15.73
C LEU A 94 3.45 6.47 -16.60
N ASN A 95 3.26 6.17 -17.89
CA ASN A 95 2.72 7.12 -18.87
C ASN A 95 1.81 6.47 -19.94
N ASN A 96 1.37 5.23 -19.72
CA ASN A 96 0.64 4.41 -20.69
C ASN A 96 -0.89 4.64 -20.72
N GLY A 97 -1.41 5.69 -20.07
CA GLY A 97 -2.81 6.09 -20.19
C GLY A 97 -3.36 6.83 -18.96
N PRO A 98 -4.65 7.24 -18.99
CA PRO A 98 -5.25 8.03 -17.91
C PRO A 98 -5.16 7.36 -16.53
N ARG A 99 -5.37 6.04 -16.44
CA ARG A 99 -5.25 5.30 -15.17
C ARG A 99 -3.80 5.20 -14.68
N SER A 100 -2.83 5.15 -15.59
CA SER A 100 -1.40 5.12 -15.23
C SER A 100 -0.93 6.47 -14.69
N ILE A 101 -1.51 7.58 -15.17
CA ILE A 101 -1.24 8.93 -14.64
C ILE A 101 -1.71 9.06 -13.20
N VAL A 102 -2.84 8.44 -12.83
CA VAL A 102 -3.34 8.41 -11.44
C VAL A 102 -2.37 7.65 -10.55
N VAL A 103 -1.93 6.46 -10.97
CA VAL A 103 -0.93 5.67 -10.22
C VAL A 103 0.36 6.47 -10.08
N ARG A 104 0.86 7.06 -11.17
CA ARG A 104 2.05 7.92 -11.15
C ARG A 104 1.89 9.06 -10.15
N GLY A 105 0.77 9.78 -10.17
CA GLY A 105 0.54 10.91 -9.28
C GLY A 105 0.55 10.55 -7.80
N VAL A 106 0.14 9.33 -7.42
CA VAL A 106 0.28 8.84 -6.04
C VAL A 106 1.74 8.57 -5.68
N PHE A 107 2.53 8.06 -6.64
CA PHE A 107 3.91 7.66 -6.40
C PHE A 107 4.94 8.78 -6.59
N GLU A 108 4.66 9.81 -7.39
CA GLU A 108 5.59 10.89 -7.75
C GLU A 108 6.29 11.49 -6.52
N ASP A 109 5.49 11.90 -5.52
CA ASP A 109 5.96 12.45 -4.24
C ASP A 109 6.03 11.41 -3.11
N ALA A 110 5.74 10.14 -3.40
CA ALA A 110 5.87 9.08 -2.41
C ALA A 110 7.34 8.68 -2.22
N TYR A 111 7.65 8.36 -0.96
CA TYR A 111 8.94 7.86 -0.54
C TYR A 111 8.76 6.60 0.29
N GLN A 112 9.67 5.65 0.10
CA GLN A 112 9.80 4.46 0.94
C GLN A 112 10.74 4.80 2.10
N TYR A 113 10.22 4.75 3.34
CA TYR A 113 10.96 5.16 4.54
C TYR A 113 11.46 3.98 5.37
N MET A 114 10.71 2.86 5.43
CA MET A 114 11.09 1.67 6.22
C MET A 114 12.47 1.14 5.83
N LYS A 115 13.31 0.83 6.81
CA LYS A 115 14.65 0.26 6.60
C LYS A 115 14.72 -1.23 6.88
N SER A 116 13.65 -1.85 7.38
CA SER A 116 13.57 -3.29 7.57
C SER A 116 12.52 -3.92 6.64
N GLY A 117 12.98 -4.72 5.68
CA GLY A 117 12.08 -5.50 4.84
C GLY A 117 11.31 -6.57 5.61
N HIS A 118 11.86 -7.06 6.74
CA HIS A 118 11.12 -7.98 7.61
C HIS A 118 9.95 -7.28 8.32
N LEU A 119 10.12 -6.05 8.79
CA LEU A 119 9.01 -5.27 9.35
C LEU A 119 8.02 -4.87 8.26
N MET A 120 8.50 -4.50 7.07
CA MET A 120 7.65 -4.22 5.92
C MET A 120 6.77 -5.41 5.56
N ARG A 121 7.33 -6.64 5.51
CA ARG A 121 6.56 -7.87 5.29
C ARG A 121 5.49 -8.07 6.36
N GLN A 122 5.80 -7.83 7.64
CA GLN A 122 4.79 -7.91 8.69
C GLN A 122 3.64 -6.90 8.49
N VAL A 123 3.95 -5.68 8.05
CA VAL A 123 2.92 -4.68 7.69
C VAL A 123 2.07 -5.19 6.53
N ILE A 124 2.69 -5.67 5.45
CA ILE A 124 2.00 -6.21 4.27
C ILE A 124 1.03 -7.32 4.64
N ASN A 125 1.46 -8.28 5.47
CA ASN A 125 0.61 -9.40 5.88
C ASN A 125 -0.59 -8.92 6.72
N LYS A 126 -0.42 -7.85 7.52
CA LYS A 126 -1.56 -7.22 8.21
C LYS A 126 -2.53 -6.53 7.24
N ILE A 127 -2.02 -5.93 6.17
CA ILE A 127 -2.84 -5.32 5.11
C ILE A 127 -3.60 -6.39 4.32
N ASN A 128 -2.97 -7.54 4.03
CA ASN A 128 -3.61 -8.67 3.35
C ASN A 128 -4.84 -9.21 4.09
N ALA A 129 -4.85 -9.13 5.42
CA ALA A 129 -5.96 -9.56 6.25
C ALA A 129 -7.22 -8.65 6.17
N ILE A 130 -7.14 -7.52 5.46
CA ILE A 130 -8.25 -6.57 5.31
C ILE A 130 -8.98 -6.85 3.99
N ASP A 131 -10.30 -7.05 4.07
CA ASP A 131 -11.17 -7.26 2.90
C ASP A 131 -11.80 -5.95 2.45
N PHE A 132 -11.13 -5.24 1.54
CA PHE A 132 -11.57 -3.93 1.04
C PHE A 132 -12.84 -3.98 0.17
N ASN A 133 -13.36 -5.16 -0.17
CA ASN A 133 -14.61 -5.30 -0.92
C ASN A 133 -15.85 -5.18 -0.03
N ARG A 134 -15.68 -5.21 1.31
CA ARG A 134 -16.78 -5.03 2.25
C ARG A 134 -17.04 -3.54 2.45
N ARG A 135 -18.26 -3.07 2.13
CA ARG A 135 -18.69 -1.67 2.32
C ARG A 135 -18.39 -1.09 3.71
N LYS A 136 -18.39 -1.92 4.76
CA LYS A 136 -18.03 -1.50 6.14
C LYS A 136 -16.54 -1.14 6.29
N ASP A 137 -15.66 -1.80 5.54
CA ASP A 137 -14.21 -1.60 5.66
C ASP A 137 -13.74 -0.39 4.81
N ILE A 138 -14.47 -0.05 3.73
CA ILE A 138 -14.24 1.17 2.92
C ILE A 138 -14.52 2.46 3.71
N HIS A 139 -15.67 2.56 4.39
CA HIS A 139 -15.99 3.76 5.19
C HIS A 139 -14.96 3.95 6.31
N LEU A 140 -14.51 2.85 6.90
CA LEU A 140 -13.50 2.87 7.94
C LEU A 140 -12.13 3.30 7.43
N PHE A 141 -11.77 3.02 6.17
CA PHE A 141 -10.57 3.58 5.55
C PHE A 141 -10.65 5.10 5.38
N GLY A 142 -11.82 5.62 4.97
CA GLY A 142 -12.08 7.05 4.95
C GLY A 142 -11.85 7.68 6.32
N ASP A 143 -12.39 7.07 7.37
CA ASP A 143 -12.20 7.51 8.76
C ASP A 143 -10.73 7.41 9.22
N ILE A 144 -10.01 6.36 8.81
CA ILE A 144 -8.57 6.19 9.10
C ILE A 144 -7.77 7.28 8.40
N TYR A 145 -8.02 7.51 7.12
CA TYR A 145 -7.36 8.54 6.32
C TYR A 145 -7.64 9.94 6.87
N GLU A 146 -8.89 10.24 7.23
CA GLU A 146 -9.25 11.52 7.86
C GLU A 146 -8.61 11.71 9.23
N GLN A 147 -8.58 10.67 10.07
CA GLN A 147 -7.94 10.74 11.39
C GLN A 147 -6.42 10.94 11.26
N ILE A 148 -5.81 10.21 10.33
CA ILE A 148 -4.42 10.39 9.91
C ILE A 148 -4.13 11.83 9.46
N LEU A 149 -5.01 12.43 8.65
CA LEU A 149 -4.88 13.82 8.21
C LEU A 149 -5.03 14.82 9.37
N ARG A 150 -5.94 14.56 10.32
CA ARG A 150 -6.13 15.40 11.51
C ARG A 150 -4.91 15.38 12.43
N ASP A 151 -4.32 14.19 12.64
CA ASP A 151 -3.11 14.04 13.46
C ASP A 151 -1.90 14.75 12.82
N LEU A 152 -1.83 14.80 11.49
CA LEU A 152 -0.84 15.58 10.72
C LEU A 152 -1.02 17.10 10.83
N GLN A 153 -2.25 17.59 10.91
CA GLN A 153 -2.56 19.02 11.02
C GLN A 153 -2.40 19.59 12.44
N SER A 154 -2.29 18.71 13.44
CA SER A 154 -2.18 19.08 14.86
C SER A 154 -0.76 18.97 15.42
N ALA A 155 0.21 18.59 14.58
CA ALA A 155 1.66 18.64 14.84
C ALA A 155 2.28 19.90 14.22
#